data_AF-A0A6J4N4K1-F1
#
_entry.id   AF-A0A6J4N4K1-F1
#
_cell.length_a   1.000
_cell.length_b   1.000
_cell.length_c   1.000
_cell.angle_alpha   90.00
_cell.angle_beta   90.00
_cell.angle_gamma   90.00
#
_symmetry.space_group_name_H-M   'P 1'
#
loop_
_entity.id
_entity.type
_entity.pdbx_description
1 polymer ?
#
loop_
_entity_poly.entity_id
_entity_poly.type
_entity_poly.pdbx_seq_one_letter_code
_entity_poly.pdbx_strand_id
1 'polypeptide(L)'
;MSVHISADELAEAAAGLLNPARAAALSEHVAGCAYCTEMATAISQVPGLLAVESAPTMPGDVFTRLEAVVAAESERRAAEGSQSASEERKRRRRKGGR
;
A
#
# COMPACT_ATOMS: atom_id res chain seq x y z
N MET A 1 -15.08 2.38 32.68
CA MET A 1 -13.89 3.23 32.48
C MET A 1 -12.95 2.51 31.53
N SER A 2 -13.18 2.66 30.23
CA SER A 2 -12.24 2.16 29.22
C SER A 2 -11.02 3.08 29.23
N VAL A 3 -9.85 2.54 29.56
CA VAL A 3 -8.60 3.27 29.40
C VAL A 3 -8.40 3.51 27.91
N HIS A 4 -8.26 4.78 27.51
CA HIS A 4 -8.02 5.16 26.12
C HIS A 4 -6.56 4.89 25.73
N ILE A 5 -6.34 4.63 24.44
CA ILE A 5 -4.99 4.52 23.88
C ILE A 5 -4.33 5.90 23.88
N SER A 6 -3.04 5.96 24.16
CA SER A 6 -2.28 7.22 24.12
C SER A 6 -2.12 7.72 22.68
N ALA A 7 -1.94 9.04 22.52
CA ALA A 7 -1.68 9.62 21.21
C ALA A 7 -0.40 9.06 20.57
N ASP A 8 0.66 8.82 21.36
CA ASP A 8 1.92 8.24 20.88
C ASP A 8 1.71 6.84 20.30
N GLU A 9 0.93 6.00 20.97
CA GLU A 9 0.69 4.64 20.50
C GLU A 9 -0.21 4.62 19.24
N LEU A 10 -1.18 5.54 19.15
CA LEU A 10 -1.94 5.74 17.92
C LEU A 10 -1.06 6.24 16.76
N ALA A 11 -0.06 7.07 17.04
CA ALA A 11 0.90 7.54 16.05
C ALA A 11 1.85 6.43 15.59
N GLU A 12 2.34 5.59 16.50
CA GLU A 12 3.11 4.40 16.17
C GLU A 12 2.31 3.41 15.31
N ALA A 13 1.02 3.24 15.61
CA ALA A 13 0.11 2.42 14.81
C ALA A 13 -0.04 2.99 13.38
N ALA A 14 -0.28 4.30 13.26
CA ALA A 14 -0.41 4.99 11.98
C ALA A 14 0.90 4.94 11.15
N ALA A 15 2.05 4.98 11.82
CA ALA A 15 3.37 4.85 11.21
C ALA A 15 3.78 3.39 10.90
N GLY A 16 2.94 2.40 11.23
CA GLY A 16 3.23 0.98 11.00
C GLY A 16 4.38 0.43 11.84
N LEU A 17 4.66 1.01 13.00
CA LEU A 17 5.78 0.66 13.89
C LEU A 17 5.43 -0.42 14.92
N LEU A 18 4.14 -0.71 15.08
CA LEU A 18 3.67 -1.74 16.02
C LEU A 18 3.86 -3.14 15.45
N ASN A 19 4.11 -4.11 16.34
CA ASN A 19 4.03 -5.51 15.95
C ASN A 19 2.58 -5.90 15.55
N PRO A 20 2.39 -6.94 14.72
CA PRO A 20 1.06 -7.28 14.19
C PRO A 20 0.01 -7.57 15.27
N ALA A 21 0.40 -8.21 16.37
CA ALA A 21 -0.51 -8.54 17.46
C ALA A 21 -1.00 -7.28 18.19
N ARG A 22 -0.11 -6.30 18.42
CA ARG A 22 -0.46 -5.03 19.06
C ARG A 22 -1.31 -4.16 18.14
N ALA A 23 -0.98 -4.11 16.85
CA ALA A 23 -1.77 -3.39 15.85
C ALA A 23 -3.21 -3.94 15.77
N ALA A 24 -3.38 -5.27 15.82
CA ALA A 24 -4.71 -5.89 15.81
C ALA A 24 -5.53 -5.53 17.07
N ALA A 25 -4.93 -5.60 18.26
CA ALA A 25 -5.59 -5.24 19.51
C ALA A 25 -5.99 -3.77 19.56
N LEU A 26 -5.13 -2.87 19.07
CA LEU A 26 -5.43 -1.45 18.96
C LEU A 26 -6.55 -1.20 17.95
N SER A 27 -6.53 -1.87 16.79
CA SER A 27 -7.60 -1.77 15.79
C SER A 27 -8.96 -2.21 16.33
N GLU A 28 -9.00 -3.27 17.15
CA GLU A 28 -10.22 -3.72 17.83
C GLU A 28 -10.75 -2.65 18.80
N HIS A 29 -9.86 -2.05 19.59
CA HIS A 29 -10.24 -0.97 20.50
C HIS A 29 -10.77 0.27 19.76
N VAL A 30 -10.07 0.71 18.72
CA VAL A 30 -10.47 1.87 17.91
C VAL A 30 -11.84 1.61 17.29
N ALA A 31 -12.11 0.42 16.76
CA ALA A 31 -13.43 0.09 16.23
C ALA A 31 -14.58 0.21 17.26
N GLY A 32 -14.29 0.02 18.55
CA GLY A 32 -15.26 0.10 19.65
C GLY A 32 -15.28 1.43 20.43
N CYS A 33 -14.36 2.37 20.17
CA CYS A 33 -14.19 3.57 20.99
C CYS A 33 -14.21 4.86 20.15
N ALA A 34 -15.32 5.60 20.22
CA ALA A 34 -15.51 6.84 19.45
C ALA A 34 -14.38 7.87 19.64
N TYR A 35 -13.92 8.07 20.88
CA TYR A 35 -12.82 8.99 21.18
C TYR A 35 -11.50 8.57 20.50
N CYS A 36 -11.17 7.28 20.56
CA CYS A 36 -9.96 6.76 19.93
C CYS A 36 -10.08 6.78 18.39
N THR A 37 -11.27 6.57 17.82
CA THR A 37 -11.51 6.74 16.37
C THR A 37 -11.29 8.16 15.91
N GLU A 38 -11.82 9.14 16.64
CA GLU A 38 -11.65 10.56 16.33
C GLU A 38 -10.17 10.95 16.40
N MET A 39 -9.48 10.55 17.47
CA MET A 39 -8.06 10.83 17.62
C MET A 39 -7.18 10.13 16.59
N ALA A 40 -7.44 8.85 16.27
CA ALA A 40 -6.75 8.14 15.20
C ALA A 40 -6.95 8.81 13.84
N THR A 41 -8.17 9.33 13.58
CA THR A 41 -8.50 10.08 12.38
C THR A 41 -7.78 11.43 12.32
N ALA A 42 -7.62 12.12 13.45
CA ALA A 42 -6.85 13.36 13.51
C ALA A 42 -5.36 13.10 13.24
N ILE A 43 -4.80 12.04 13.83
CA ILE A 43 -3.38 11.65 13.65
C ILE A 43 -3.09 11.22 12.21
N SER A 44 -4.00 10.49 11.56
CA SER A 44 -3.80 10.01 10.18
C SER A 44 -3.74 11.14 9.14
N GLN A 45 -4.19 12.35 9.47
CA GLN A 45 -4.12 13.52 8.60
C GLN A 45 -2.75 14.22 8.64
N VAL A 46 -1.98 14.05 9.72
CA VAL A 46 -0.70 14.73 9.92
C VAL A 46 0.31 14.49 8.79
N PRO A 47 0.51 13.25 8.28
CA PRO A 47 1.43 13.01 7.16
C PRO A 47 1.07 13.80 5.90
N GLY A 48 -0.22 14.00 5.63
CA GLY A 48 -0.68 14.79 4.49
C GLY A 48 -0.34 16.28 4.63
N LEU A 49 -0.42 16.82 5.85
CA LEU A 49 0.01 18.18 6.14
C LEU A 49 1.53 18.35 5.98
N LEU A 50 2.31 17.35 6.41
CA LEU A 50 3.77 17.34 6.27
C LEU A 50 4.22 17.15 4.82
N ALA A 51 3.44 16.45 3.99
CA ALA A 51 3.77 16.19 2.59
C ALA A 51 3.74 17.45 1.71
N VAL A 52 3.12 18.55 2.17
CA VAL A 52 3.14 19.85 1.47
C VAL A 52 4.53 20.48 1.54
N GLU A 53 5.34 20.13 2.54
CA GLU A 53 6.73 20.56 2.61
C GLU A 53 7.54 19.91 1.51
N SER A 54 8.30 20.73 0.79
CA SER A 54 9.09 20.26 -0.35
C SER A 54 10.21 19.35 0.12
N ALA A 55 10.09 18.05 -0.18
CA ALA A 55 11.16 17.09 0.04
C ALA A 55 12.39 17.44 -0.83
N PRO A 56 13.62 17.10 -0.37
CA PRO A 56 14.81 17.20 -1.21
C PRO A 56 14.64 16.37 -2.48
N THR A 57 15.21 16.84 -3.59
CA THR A 57 15.06 16.16 -4.88
C THR A 57 15.72 14.78 -4.83
N MET A 58 15.11 13.80 -5.49
CA MET A 58 15.76 12.50 -5.70
C MET A 58 17.03 12.69 -6.55
N PRO A 59 18.14 12.00 -6.21
CA PRO A 59 19.31 11.96 -7.09
C PRO A 59 18.95 11.42 -8.48
N GLY A 60 19.47 12.07 -9.53
CA GLY A 60 19.10 11.73 -10.90
C GLY A 60 19.47 10.31 -11.33
N ASP A 61 20.58 9.78 -10.82
CA ASP A 61 21.03 8.41 -11.07
C ASP A 61 20.07 7.36 -10.49
N VAL A 62 19.54 7.62 -9.28
CA VAL A 62 18.51 6.78 -8.64
C VAL A 62 17.23 6.81 -9.47
N PHE A 63 16.79 8.00 -9.90
CA PHE A 63 15.60 8.15 -10.73
C PHE A 63 15.72 7.38 -12.05
N THR A 64 16.84 7.55 -12.78
CA THR A 64 17.09 6.84 -14.03
C THR A 64 17.08 5.32 -13.85
N ARG A 65 17.68 4.82 -12.76
CA ARG A 65 17.69 3.37 -12.48
C ARG A 65 16.29 2.84 -12.18
N LEU A 66 15.49 3.59 -11.43
CA LEU A 66 14.11 3.22 -11.11
C LEU A 66 13.25 3.17 -12.38
N GLU A 67 13.31 4.22 -13.20
CA GLU A 67 12.59 4.27 -14.48
C GLU A 67 12.94 3.09 -15.39
N ALA A 68 14.23 2.76 -15.52
CA ALA A 68 14.67 1.62 -16.34
C ALA A 68 14.10 0.28 -15.84
N VAL A 69 14.07 0.06 -14.52
CA VAL A 69 13.51 -1.16 -13.93
C VAL A 69 12.00 -1.23 -14.12
N VAL A 70 11.29 -0.12 -13.90
CA VAL A 70 9.84 -0.03 -14.09
C VAL A 70 9.46 -0.27 -15.56
N ALA A 71 10.21 0.29 -16.50
CA ALA A 71 10.00 0.06 -17.94
C ALA A 71 10.19 -1.42 -18.30
N ALA A 72 11.30 -2.03 -17.87
CA ALA A 72 11.57 -3.44 -18.13
C ALA A 72 10.50 -4.39 -17.53
N GLU A 73 10.05 -4.13 -16.30
CA GLU A 73 8.96 -4.90 -15.67
C GLU A 73 7.62 -4.71 -16.40
N SER A 74 7.33 -3.50 -16.86
CA SER A 74 6.12 -3.21 -17.63
C SER A 74 6.12 -3.98 -18.97
N GLU A 75 7.25 -4.00 -19.67
CA GLU A 75 7.42 -4.76 -20.91
C GLU A 75 7.26 -6.27 -20.67
N ARG A 76 7.87 -6.81 -19.62
CA ARG A 76 7.74 -8.23 -19.25
C ARG A 76 6.29 -8.62 -18.98
N ARG A 77 5.56 -7.83 -18.17
CA ARG A 77 4.15 -8.06 -17.86
C ARG A 77 3.27 -7.99 -19.11
N ALA A 78 3.55 -7.05 -20.02
CA ALA A 78 2.85 -6.96 -21.30
C ALA A 78 3.11 -8.19 -22.18
N ALA A 79 4.36 -8.68 -22.24
CA ALA A 79 4.72 -9.88 -22.98
C ALA A 79 4.02 -11.13 -22.41
N GLU A 80 4.03 -11.33 -21.09
CA GLU A 80 3.33 -12.45 -20.41
C GLU A 80 1.81 -12.42 -20.68
N GLY A 81 1.19 -11.24 -20.60
CA GLY A 81 -0.22 -11.04 -20.94
C GLY A 81 -0.53 -11.42 -22.39
N SER A 82 0.33 -11.01 -23.34
CA SER A 82 0.17 -11.34 -24.76
C SER A 82 0.32 -12.85 -25.03
N GLN A 83 1.24 -13.51 -24.34
CA GLN A 83 1.49 -14.95 -24.45
C GLN A 83 0.29 -15.74 -23.95
N SER A 84 -0.24 -15.40 -22.76
CA SER A 84 -1.43 -16.06 -22.21
C SER A 84 -2.65 -15.95 -23.13
N ALA A 85 -2.89 -14.76 -23.72
CA ALA A 85 -3.98 -14.53 -24.65
C ALA A 85 -3.82 -15.30 -25.99
N SER A 86 -2.58 -15.50 -26.42
CA SER A 86 -2.27 -16.30 -27.62
C SER A 86 -2.50 -17.80 -27.38
N GLU A 87 -2.11 -18.31 -26.21
CA GLU A 87 -2.30 -19.71 -25.81
C GLU A 87 -3.77 -20.05 -25.60
N GLU A 88 -4.54 -19.16 -24.98
CA GLU A 88 -5.99 -19.31 -24.83
C GLU A 88 -6.70 -19.38 -26.19
N ARG A 89 -6.32 -18.50 -27.14
CA ARG A 89 -6.84 -18.55 -28.52
C ARG A 89 -6.55 -19.88 -29.22
N LYS A 90 -5.33 -20.41 -29.07
CA LYS A 90 -4.95 -21.73 -29.62
C LYS A 90 -5.78 -22.85 -28.99
N ARG A 91 -5.97 -22.84 -27.66
CA ARG A 91 -6.80 -23.82 -26.94
C ARG A 91 -8.24 -23.81 -27.41
N ARG A 92 -8.85 -22.64 -27.56
CA ARG A 92 -10.23 -22.48 -28.09
C ARG A 92 -10.38 -23.03 -29.51
N ARG A 93 -9.42 -22.72 -30.41
CA ARG A 93 -9.40 -23.27 -31.78
C ARG A 93 -9.34 -24.80 -31.80
N ARG A 94 -8.52 -25.41 -30.93
CA ARG A 94 -8.43 -26.88 -30.82
C ARG A 94 -9.72 -27.54 -30.32
N LYS A 95 -10.45 -26.88 -29.41
CA LYS A 95 -11.69 -27.42 -28.82
C LYS A 95 -12.93 -27.29 -29.74
N GLY A 96 -12.98 -26.28 -30.59
CA GLY A 96 -14.11 -26.04 -31.51
C GLY A 96 -14.07 -26.81 -32.84
N GLY A 97 -13.01 -27.58 -33.10
CA GLY A 97 -12.86 -28.39 -34.33
C GLY A 97 -13.22 -29.87 -34.16
N ARG A 98 -14.01 -30.22 -33.14
CA ARG A 98 -14.44 -31.59 -32.80
C ARG A 98 -15.96 -31.70 -32.85
#